data_AF-A0A0C3DGH8-F1
#
_entry.id   AF-A0A0C3DGH8-F1
#
_cell.length_a   1.000
_cell.length_b   1.000
_cell.length_c   1.000
_cell.angle_alpha   90.00
_cell.angle_beta   90.00
_cell.angle_gamma   90.00
#
_symmetry.space_group_name_H-M   'P 1'
#
loop_
_entity.id
_entity.type
_entity.pdbx_description
1 polymer ?
#
loop_
_entity_poly.entity_id
_entity_poly.type
_entity_poly.pdbx_seq_one_letter_code
_entity_poly.pdbx_strand_id
1 'polypeptide(L)'
;MSHHGPTQGLHPAAATDAACQEGGNQEMQSGGDDDNSNDQQEGQQSGRHKRPKVQKFHNVDLPGLPGSMMKWHGEFLPCWFQYIATVDNIWSLTYSEHLTTVQAIWNCKMSDVPHTLALTDEPAFCLLKQRTYEWHSGMGDRAVKAIAAFFDQYKEFSSPEVCAGYATWAVPEPEERINQHRWKILVPPQLYPYMWRTVDESNPEDTVAQGPFQHECILDTLAFFLESTHYVPSNVHAHKNPQAALALATVAVERAFRYWANGNFVLPEKKMDKLSEKKWKKILEGAEGYVGAHRPVASKDAACAQLGLVSGRATCYEVDTD
;
A
#
# COMPACT_ATOMS: atom_id res chain seq x y z
N MET A 1 0.92 22.81 47.10
CA MET A 1 1.90 23.46 46.20
C MET A 1 2.00 22.56 44.98
N SER A 2 1.39 22.99 43.89
CA SER A 2 1.24 22.22 42.66
C SER A 2 2.48 22.41 41.78
N HIS A 3 3.08 21.32 41.32
CA HIS A 3 4.12 21.35 40.31
C HIS A 3 3.50 21.06 38.94
N HIS A 4 3.36 22.09 38.13
CA HIS A 4 3.22 21.99 36.68
C HIS A 4 4.61 21.76 36.07
N GLY A 5 4.76 20.69 35.28
CA GLY A 5 5.91 20.49 34.38
C GLY A 5 5.71 21.27 33.07
N PRO A 6 6.79 21.74 32.43
CA PRO A 6 6.68 22.63 31.28
C PRO A 6 6.50 21.86 29.97
N THR A 7 5.52 22.30 29.18
CA THR A 7 5.33 21.97 27.77
C THR A 7 6.48 22.61 26.97
N GLN A 8 7.32 21.81 26.33
CA GLN A 8 8.37 22.30 25.42
C GLN A 8 7.75 22.60 24.05
N GLY A 9 7.92 23.86 23.62
CA GLY A 9 7.45 24.36 22.34
C GLY A 9 8.41 23.99 21.21
N LEU A 10 7.84 23.48 20.12
CA LEU A 10 8.48 23.35 18.83
C LEU A 10 8.57 24.74 18.18
N HIS A 11 9.78 25.16 17.83
CA HIS A 11 10.06 26.38 17.06
C HIS A 11 10.00 26.07 15.56
N PRO A 12 9.25 26.80 14.72
CA PRO A 12 9.41 26.73 13.28
C PRO A 12 10.48 27.73 12.79
N ALA A 13 11.28 27.25 11.84
CA ALA A 13 12.30 28.01 11.11
C ALA A 13 11.66 29.03 10.15
N ALA A 14 12.31 30.19 10.03
CA ALA A 14 11.85 31.34 9.27
C ALA A 14 11.88 31.12 7.75
N ALA A 15 10.77 31.43 7.07
CA ALA A 15 10.70 31.59 5.63
C ALA A 15 10.54 33.09 5.29
N THR A 16 11.37 33.59 4.38
CA THR A 16 11.41 34.97 3.89
C THR A 16 10.37 35.22 2.80
N ASP A 17 9.71 36.37 2.91
CA ASP A 17 8.70 36.95 2.01
C ASP A 17 9.15 37.14 0.55
N ALA A 18 8.21 36.90 -0.38
CA ALA A 18 8.07 37.71 -1.59
C ALA A 18 6.60 37.66 -2.09
N ALA A 19 5.96 38.82 -2.06
CA ALA A 19 4.58 39.08 -2.48
C ALA A 19 4.39 39.02 -4.01
N CYS A 20 3.19 38.65 -4.44
CA CYS A 20 2.48 39.31 -5.55
C CYS A 20 0.98 38.96 -5.56
N GLN A 21 0.19 39.95 -5.97
CA GLN A 21 -1.24 40.16 -5.73
C GLN A 21 -2.19 39.60 -6.81
N GLU A 22 -3.44 39.39 -6.36
CA GLU A 22 -4.75 39.72 -6.97
C GLU A 22 -5.30 39.11 -8.28
N GLY A 23 -6.61 38.80 -8.19
CA GLY A 23 -7.62 38.83 -9.26
C GLY A 23 -8.05 37.44 -9.72
N GLY A 24 -9.32 37.04 -9.79
CA GLY A 24 -10.61 37.70 -9.65
C GLY A 24 -11.70 36.70 -10.07
N ASN A 25 -12.92 36.89 -9.57
CA ASN A 25 -14.14 36.11 -9.80
C ASN A 25 -14.43 35.73 -11.26
N GLN A 26 -15.07 34.57 -11.50
CA GLN A 26 -16.45 34.52 -12.01
C GLN A 26 -17.04 33.11 -12.10
N GLU A 27 -18.24 32.98 -11.53
CA GLU A 27 -19.26 31.97 -11.84
C GLU A 27 -19.63 32.00 -13.33
N MET A 28 -19.81 30.83 -13.93
CA MET A 28 -20.88 30.60 -14.91
C MET A 28 -21.44 29.19 -14.77
N GLN A 29 -22.72 29.16 -14.40
CA GLN A 29 -23.64 28.05 -14.58
C GLN A 29 -24.07 27.97 -16.06
N SER A 30 -24.30 26.75 -16.55
CA SER A 30 -25.30 26.32 -17.56
C SER A 30 -24.81 24.96 -18.08
N GLY A 31 -25.52 23.84 -17.95
CA GLY A 31 -26.93 23.62 -18.30
C GLY A 31 -26.96 22.92 -19.66
N GLY A 32 -27.51 21.71 -19.73
CA GLY A 32 -27.82 21.03 -21.00
C GLY A 32 -27.55 19.52 -21.00
N ASP A 33 -28.56 18.75 -20.61
CA ASP A 33 -28.77 17.36 -21.04
C ASP A 33 -28.90 17.29 -22.57
N ASP A 34 -28.48 16.18 -23.19
CA ASP A 34 -29.24 15.52 -24.25
C ASP A 34 -28.59 14.18 -24.67
N ASP A 35 -29.35 13.11 -24.42
CA ASP A 35 -29.31 11.83 -25.12
C ASP A 35 -29.44 12.03 -26.64
N ASN A 36 -28.62 11.37 -27.46
CA ASN A 36 -29.18 10.48 -28.48
C ASN A 36 -28.13 9.56 -29.14
N SER A 37 -28.66 8.42 -29.54
CA SER A 37 -28.06 7.26 -30.16
C SER A 37 -27.79 7.42 -31.68
N ASN A 38 -27.21 6.35 -32.25
CA ASN A 38 -26.96 6.06 -33.68
C ASN A 38 -25.70 6.71 -34.27
N ASP A 39 -24.88 6.06 -35.10
CA ASP A 39 -25.19 5.01 -36.07
C ASP A 39 -24.01 4.05 -36.30
N GLN A 40 -24.39 2.84 -36.68
CA GLN A 40 -23.52 1.85 -37.32
C GLN A 40 -23.03 2.38 -38.67
N GLN A 41 -21.72 2.32 -38.92
CA GLN A 41 -21.23 2.21 -40.29
C GLN A 41 -20.18 1.10 -40.38
N GLU A 42 -20.53 0.13 -41.22
CA GLU A 42 -19.65 -0.90 -41.74
C GLU A 42 -18.50 -0.26 -42.51
N GLY A 43 -17.29 -0.53 -42.05
CA GLY A 43 -16.07 -0.32 -42.81
C GLY A 43 -15.23 -1.59 -42.73
N GLN A 44 -15.14 -2.31 -43.85
CA GLN A 44 -14.19 -3.41 -44.04
C GLN A 44 -12.76 -2.93 -43.74
N GLN A 45 -12.20 -3.38 -42.63
CA GLN A 45 -10.76 -3.28 -42.38
C GLN A 45 -10.27 -4.54 -41.68
N SER A 46 -9.28 -5.18 -42.32
CA SER A 46 -8.15 -5.91 -41.75
C SER A 46 -8.45 -6.73 -40.50
N GLY A 47 -8.41 -8.07 -40.64
CA GLY A 47 -8.59 -9.06 -39.58
C GLY A 47 -7.63 -8.88 -38.41
N ARG A 48 -7.90 -7.90 -37.56
CA ARG A 48 -7.38 -7.80 -36.20
C ARG A 48 -8.11 -8.87 -35.42
N HIS A 49 -7.41 -9.96 -35.07
CA HIS A 49 -7.90 -10.91 -34.09
C HIS A 49 -8.34 -10.12 -32.84
N LYS A 50 -9.66 -9.98 -32.64
CA LYS A 50 -10.21 -9.39 -31.43
C LYS A 50 -9.73 -10.28 -30.29
N ARG A 51 -8.86 -9.73 -29.44
CA ARG A 51 -8.45 -10.42 -28.22
C ARG A 51 -9.72 -10.87 -27.49
N PRO A 52 -9.79 -12.12 -27.01
CA PRO A 52 -10.93 -12.59 -26.23
C PRO A 52 -11.25 -11.56 -25.14
N LYS A 53 -12.53 -11.18 -25.01
CA LYS A 53 -12.94 -10.32 -23.91
C LYS A 53 -12.64 -11.09 -22.62
N VAL A 54 -11.83 -10.51 -21.73
CA VAL A 54 -11.56 -11.07 -20.40
C VAL A 54 -12.90 -11.29 -19.71
N GLN A 55 -13.16 -12.53 -19.29
CA GLN A 55 -14.36 -12.87 -18.54
C GLN A 55 -14.37 -12.08 -17.23
N LYS A 56 -15.48 -11.40 -16.95
CA LYS A 56 -15.69 -10.69 -15.69
C LYS A 56 -16.54 -11.56 -14.78
N PHE A 57 -16.08 -11.74 -13.55
CA PHE A 57 -16.82 -12.46 -12.52
C PHE A 57 -17.43 -11.46 -11.55
N HIS A 58 -18.58 -11.83 -10.99
CA HIS A 58 -19.37 -11.05 -10.06
C HIS A 58 -19.73 -11.89 -8.83
N ASN A 59 -20.18 -11.26 -7.75
CA ASN A 59 -20.55 -11.99 -6.53
C ASN A 59 -21.60 -13.09 -6.78
N VAL A 60 -22.44 -12.95 -7.81
CA VAL A 60 -23.45 -13.95 -8.23
C VAL A 60 -22.84 -15.24 -8.79
N ASP A 61 -21.56 -15.21 -9.17
CA ASP A 61 -20.81 -16.36 -9.69
C ASP A 61 -20.13 -17.15 -8.56
N LEU A 62 -20.27 -16.72 -7.30
CA LEU A 62 -19.73 -17.44 -6.15
C LEU A 62 -20.51 -18.76 -5.95
N PRO A 63 -19.85 -19.90 -5.73
CA PRO A 63 -20.55 -21.16 -5.50
C PRO A 63 -21.34 -21.13 -4.17
N GLY A 64 -22.45 -21.86 -4.12
CA GLY A 64 -23.25 -22.03 -2.90
C GLY A 64 -24.15 -20.85 -2.51
N LEU A 65 -24.44 -19.92 -3.43
CA LEU A 65 -25.34 -18.80 -3.15
C LEU A 65 -26.78 -19.24 -2.89
N PRO A 66 -27.54 -18.45 -2.10
CA PRO A 66 -27.11 -17.23 -1.40
C PRO A 66 -26.37 -17.48 -0.08
N GLY A 67 -26.39 -18.71 0.45
CA GLY A 67 -25.86 -19.06 1.78
C GLY A 67 -24.36 -18.81 1.95
N SER A 68 -23.58 -18.92 0.87
CA SER A 68 -22.13 -18.73 0.89
C SER A 68 -21.69 -17.27 1.07
N MET A 69 -22.54 -16.27 0.74
CA MET A 69 -22.13 -14.87 0.74
C MET A 69 -21.79 -14.34 2.14
N MET A 70 -22.56 -14.74 3.15
CA MET A 70 -22.32 -14.36 4.54
C MET A 70 -20.99 -14.93 5.05
N LYS A 71 -20.73 -16.22 4.79
CA LYS A 71 -19.47 -16.89 5.17
C LYS A 71 -18.28 -16.35 4.38
N TRP A 72 -18.47 -16.02 3.11
CA TRP A 72 -17.45 -15.40 2.27
C TRP A 72 -16.92 -14.11 2.89
N HIS A 73 -17.82 -13.22 3.28
CA HIS A 73 -17.45 -11.93 3.88
C HIS A 73 -17.08 -12.00 5.36
N GLY A 74 -17.78 -12.81 6.16
CA GLY A 74 -17.63 -12.87 7.61
C GLY A 74 -16.53 -13.81 8.10
N GLU A 75 -16.16 -14.82 7.30
CA GLU A 75 -15.24 -15.88 7.75
C GLU A 75 -14.07 -16.07 6.78
N PHE A 76 -14.35 -16.27 5.50
CA PHE A 76 -13.34 -16.63 4.50
C PHE A 76 -12.37 -15.47 4.21
N LEU A 77 -12.89 -14.29 3.83
CA LEU A 77 -12.06 -13.12 3.49
C LEU A 77 -11.19 -12.65 4.67
N PRO A 78 -11.69 -12.53 5.91
CA PRO A 78 -10.85 -12.19 7.06
C PRO A 78 -9.69 -13.16 7.27
N CYS A 79 -9.92 -14.48 7.15
CA CYS A 79 -8.85 -15.48 7.25
C CYS A 79 -7.82 -15.33 6.13
N TRP A 80 -8.28 -15.05 4.92
CA TRP A 80 -7.40 -14.77 3.79
C TRP A 80 -6.55 -13.52 4.01
N PHE A 81 -7.16 -12.41 4.47
CA PHE A 81 -6.43 -11.17 4.77
C PHE A 81 -5.39 -11.36 5.87
N GLN A 82 -5.71 -12.15 6.89
CA GLN A 82 -4.73 -12.53 7.90
C GLN A 82 -3.54 -13.29 7.30
N TYR A 83 -3.78 -14.25 6.41
CA TYR A 83 -2.70 -14.97 5.73
C TYR A 83 -1.86 -14.02 4.85
N ILE A 84 -2.49 -13.29 3.93
CA ILE A 84 -1.76 -12.46 2.97
C ILE A 84 -1.00 -11.31 3.65
N ALA A 85 -1.45 -10.85 4.82
CA ALA A 85 -0.72 -9.87 5.63
C ALA A 85 0.65 -10.37 6.13
N THR A 86 0.91 -11.68 6.08
CA THR A 86 2.17 -12.30 6.55
C THR A 86 3.13 -12.71 5.43
N VAL A 87 2.73 -12.61 4.16
CA VAL A 87 3.57 -13.04 3.03
C VAL A 87 4.58 -11.96 2.63
N ASP A 88 5.70 -12.33 2.02
CA ASP A 88 6.73 -11.36 1.63
C ASP A 88 6.29 -10.45 0.47
N ASN A 89 5.43 -10.96 -0.43
CA ASN A 89 4.94 -10.23 -1.60
C ASN A 89 3.41 -10.27 -1.70
N ILE A 90 2.75 -9.23 -1.19
CA ILE A 90 1.29 -9.09 -1.21
C ILE A 90 0.70 -8.80 -2.59
N TRP A 91 1.52 -8.32 -3.54
CA TRP A 91 1.05 -7.85 -4.84
C TRP A 91 0.83 -8.97 -5.85
N SER A 92 1.42 -10.13 -5.60
CA SER A 92 1.44 -11.26 -6.53
C SER A 92 0.68 -12.45 -5.96
N LEU A 93 -0.51 -12.69 -6.49
CA LEU A 93 -1.38 -13.80 -6.12
C LEU A 93 -1.25 -15.00 -7.07
N THR A 94 -0.19 -15.07 -7.86
CA THR A 94 0.01 -16.11 -8.89
C THR A 94 0.78 -17.33 -8.39
N TYR A 95 1.35 -17.27 -7.19
CA TYR A 95 2.11 -18.38 -6.64
C TYR A 95 1.19 -19.53 -6.20
N SER A 96 1.60 -20.77 -6.48
CA SER A 96 0.85 -21.97 -6.12
C SER A 96 0.63 -22.11 -4.61
N GLU A 97 1.54 -21.60 -3.78
CA GLU A 97 1.42 -21.59 -2.32
C GLU A 97 0.20 -20.80 -1.83
N HIS A 98 -0.14 -19.70 -2.51
CA HIS A 98 -1.36 -18.95 -2.25
C HIS A 98 -2.59 -19.79 -2.59
N LEU A 99 -2.57 -20.53 -3.71
CA LEU A 99 -3.67 -21.42 -4.10
C LEU A 99 -3.87 -22.55 -3.08
N THR A 100 -2.79 -23.17 -2.61
CA THR A 100 -2.87 -24.21 -1.57
C THR A 100 -3.46 -23.64 -0.28
N THR A 101 -3.02 -22.46 0.15
CA THR A 101 -3.50 -21.84 1.39
C THR A 101 -4.95 -21.41 1.29
N VAL A 102 -5.35 -20.75 0.19
CA VAL A 102 -6.74 -20.36 -0.02
C VAL A 102 -7.67 -21.57 -0.11
N GLN A 103 -7.24 -22.67 -0.73
CA GLN A 103 -8.02 -23.91 -0.76
C GLN A 103 -8.19 -24.48 0.65
N ALA A 104 -7.16 -24.44 1.49
CA ALA A 104 -7.25 -24.88 2.88
C ALA A 104 -8.23 -24.01 3.69
N ILE A 105 -8.17 -22.68 3.52
CA ILE A 105 -9.13 -21.75 4.14
C ILE A 105 -10.55 -22.03 3.64
N TRP A 106 -10.73 -22.27 2.34
CA TRP A 106 -12.03 -22.61 1.75
C TRP A 106 -12.59 -23.87 2.38
N ASN A 107 -11.83 -24.96 2.39
CA ASN A 107 -12.26 -26.24 2.95
C ASN A 107 -12.63 -26.13 4.44
N CYS A 108 -11.98 -25.23 5.18
CA CYS A 108 -12.26 -25.00 6.59
C CYS A 108 -13.50 -24.15 6.83
N LYS A 109 -13.62 -22.99 6.14
CA LYS A 109 -14.65 -21.97 6.40
C LYS A 109 -15.90 -22.11 5.54
N MET A 110 -15.78 -22.78 4.40
CA MET A 110 -16.83 -23.02 3.41
C MET A 110 -17.10 -24.53 3.28
N SER A 111 -17.01 -25.27 4.39
CA SER A 111 -17.08 -26.75 4.40
C SER A 111 -18.39 -27.34 3.89
N ASP A 112 -19.47 -26.56 3.90
CA ASP A 112 -20.78 -26.87 3.34
C ASP A 112 -20.88 -26.63 1.83
N VAL A 113 -19.87 -26.02 1.21
CA VAL A 113 -19.80 -25.73 -0.22
C VAL A 113 -18.52 -26.36 -0.80
N PRO A 114 -18.53 -27.66 -1.13
CA PRO A 114 -17.39 -28.33 -1.74
C PRO A 114 -17.03 -27.65 -3.07
N HIS A 115 -15.81 -27.12 -3.16
CA HIS A 115 -15.35 -26.43 -4.35
C HIS A 115 -13.83 -26.48 -4.47
N THR A 116 -13.34 -26.60 -5.70
CA THR A 116 -11.91 -26.62 -6.01
C THR A 116 -11.53 -25.31 -6.68
N LEU A 117 -10.67 -24.54 -6.03
CA LEU A 117 -10.16 -23.26 -6.52
C LEU A 117 -9.07 -23.50 -7.57
N ALA A 118 -8.97 -22.57 -8.53
CA ALA A 118 -7.92 -22.56 -9.53
C ALA A 118 -7.43 -21.12 -9.80
N LEU A 119 -6.17 -20.97 -10.24
CA LEU A 119 -5.56 -19.65 -10.48
C LEU A 119 -6.22 -18.89 -11.64
N THR A 120 -6.71 -19.63 -12.63
CA THR A 120 -7.22 -19.14 -13.92
C THR A 120 -8.66 -19.54 -14.11
N ASP A 121 -9.47 -18.60 -14.60
CA ASP A 121 -10.87 -18.79 -15.01
C ASP A 121 -11.79 -19.41 -13.95
N GLU A 122 -11.45 -19.24 -12.67
CA GLU A 122 -12.24 -19.71 -11.54
C GLU A 122 -12.86 -18.51 -10.79
N PRO A 123 -14.20 -18.44 -10.66
CA PRO A 123 -14.90 -17.27 -10.12
C PRO A 123 -14.46 -16.88 -8.70
N ALA A 124 -14.37 -17.84 -7.77
CA ALA A 124 -14.09 -17.55 -6.37
C ALA A 124 -12.68 -16.98 -6.20
N PHE A 125 -11.68 -17.54 -6.87
CA PHE A 125 -10.32 -17.02 -6.86
C PHE A 125 -10.21 -15.67 -7.58
N CYS A 126 -10.96 -15.44 -8.66
CA CYS A 126 -11.00 -14.13 -9.31
C CYS A 126 -11.59 -13.04 -8.40
N LEU A 127 -12.69 -13.36 -7.70
CA LEU A 127 -13.29 -12.47 -6.70
C LEU A 127 -12.34 -12.24 -5.52
N LEU A 128 -11.61 -13.26 -5.06
CA LEU A 128 -10.60 -13.12 -4.02
C LEU A 128 -9.50 -12.12 -4.41
N LYS A 129 -8.97 -12.24 -5.63
CA LYS A 129 -7.97 -11.30 -6.16
C LYS A 129 -8.53 -9.87 -6.15
N GLN A 130 -9.76 -9.70 -6.66
CA GLN A 130 -10.43 -8.39 -6.63
C GLN A 130 -10.54 -7.84 -5.21
N ARG A 131 -11.05 -8.64 -4.25
CA ARG A 131 -11.19 -8.23 -2.85
C ARG A 131 -9.84 -7.91 -2.18
N THR A 132 -8.77 -8.59 -2.57
CA THR A 132 -7.42 -8.28 -2.09
C THR A 132 -6.95 -6.92 -2.59
N TYR A 133 -7.18 -6.59 -3.87
CA TYR A 133 -6.86 -5.25 -4.39
C TYR A 133 -7.75 -4.15 -3.79
N GLU A 134 -9.04 -4.43 -3.57
CA GLU A 134 -9.94 -3.49 -2.87
C GLU A 134 -9.45 -3.25 -1.43
N TRP A 135 -9.02 -4.30 -0.74
CA TRP A 135 -8.43 -4.20 0.60
C TRP A 135 -7.14 -3.37 0.59
N HIS A 136 -6.23 -3.58 -0.39
CA HIS A 136 -5.06 -2.72 -0.57
C HIS A 136 -5.42 -1.25 -0.81
N SER A 137 -6.41 -1.00 -1.67
CA SER A 137 -6.91 0.35 -1.93
C SER A 137 -7.51 0.97 -0.67
N GLY A 138 -8.23 0.20 0.13
CA GLY A 138 -8.80 0.64 1.41
C GLY A 138 -7.74 1.12 2.40
N MET A 139 -6.58 0.45 2.46
CA MET A 139 -5.43 0.95 3.26
C MET A 139 -4.88 2.28 2.73
N GLY A 140 -4.80 2.43 1.40
CA GLY A 140 -4.44 3.71 0.78
C GLY A 140 -5.40 4.85 1.16
N ASP A 141 -6.70 4.58 1.06
CA ASP A 141 -7.75 5.55 1.42
C ASP A 141 -7.73 5.86 2.93
N ARG A 142 -7.43 4.87 3.79
CA ARG A 142 -7.26 5.07 5.23
C ARG A 142 -6.07 5.97 5.53
N ALA A 143 -4.92 5.75 4.89
CA ALA A 143 -3.72 6.57 5.08
C ALA A 143 -3.95 8.05 4.72
N VAL A 144 -4.66 8.30 3.62
CA VAL A 144 -5.05 9.66 3.22
C VAL A 144 -5.88 10.35 4.31
N LYS A 145 -6.88 9.65 4.86
CA LYS A 145 -7.73 10.18 5.94
C LYS A 145 -6.94 10.38 7.23
N ALA A 146 -6.04 9.45 7.56
CA ALA A 146 -5.20 9.51 8.76
C ALA A 146 -4.31 10.76 8.75
N ILE A 147 -3.70 11.08 7.60
CA ILE A 147 -2.85 12.28 7.48
C ILE A 147 -3.67 13.57 7.52
N ALA A 148 -4.86 13.60 6.89
CA ALA A 148 -5.73 14.76 7.01
C ALA A 148 -6.12 15.01 8.48
N ALA A 149 -6.54 13.96 9.20
CA ALA A 149 -6.87 14.05 10.62
C ALA A 149 -5.66 14.44 11.49
N PHE A 150 -4.46 13.95 11.16
CA PHE A 150 -3.21 14.33 11.80
C PHE A 150 -2.97 15.84 11.71
N PHE A 151 -3.06 16.42 10.51
CA PHE A 151 -2.88 17.86 10.35
C PHE A 151 -3.98 18.68 11.03
N ASP A 152 -5.23 18.22 10.97
CA ASP A 152 -6.35 18.89 11.64
C ASP A 152 -6.24 18.88 13.18
N GLN A 153 -5.50 17.94 13.76
CA GLN A 153 -5.36 17.78 15.22
C GLN A 153 -4.46 18.86 15.86
N TYR A 154 -3.47 19.39 15.15
CA TYR A 154 -2.49 20.33 15.70
C TYR A 154 -2.66 21.72 15.08
N LYS A 155 -2.76 22.75 15.92
CA LYS A 155 -2.96 24.14 15.47
C LYS A 155 -1.77 24.67 14.67
N GLU A 156 -0.61 24.07 14.87
CA GLU A 156 0.64 24.35 14.19
C GLU A 156 0.52 24.08 12.68
N PHE A 157 -0.31 23.12 12.26
CA PHE A 157 -0.58 22.78 10.85
C PHE A 157 -1.74 23.57 10.24
N SER A 158 -1.99 24.78 10.73
CA SER A 158 -3.09 25.64 10.28
C SER A 158 -2.97 26.16 8.84
N SER A 159 -1.81 26.06 8.20
CA SER A 159 -1.59 26.53 6.83
C SER A 159 -1.08 25.43 5.90
N PRO A 160 -1.49 25.44 4.61
CA PRO A 160 -0.97 24.55 3.57
C PRO A 160 0.56 24.46 3.53
N GLU A 161 1.25 25.59 3.69
CA GLU A 161 2.70 25.68 3.62
C GLU A 161 3.38 24.93 4.75
N VAL A 162 2.81 24.96 5.97
CA VAL A 162 3.35 24.20 7.11
C VAL A 162 3.12 22.69 6.89
N CYS A 163 1.95 22.28 6.39
CA CYS A 163 1.70 20.89 6.02
C CYS A 163 2.67 20.40 4.94
N ALA A 164 2.96 21.23 3.94
CA ALA A 164 3.95 20.94 2.89
C ALA A 164 5.36 20.76 3.45
N GLY A 165 5.77 21.67 4.33
CA GLY A 165 7.06 21.61 5.01
C GLY A 165 7.19 20.33 5.83
N TYR A 166 6.15 19.98 6.61
CA TYR A 166 6.12 18.74 7.36
C TYR A 166 6.18 17.52 6.44
N ALA A 167 5.37 17.46 5.38
CA ALA A 167 5.36 16.32 4.46
C ALA A 167 6.72 16.10 3.78
N THR A 168 7.40 17.19 3.40
CA THR A 168 8.74 17.16 2.79
C THR A 168 9.80 16.69 3.79
N TRP A 169 9.74 17.17 5.03
CA TRP A 169 10.61 16.72 6.11
C TRP A 169 10.37 15.25 6.47
N ALA A 170 9.10 14.86 6.56
CA ALA A 170 8.68 13.54 6.97
C ALA A 170 9.06 12.48 5.92
N VAL A 171 8.92 12.80 4.62
CA VAL A 171 9.26 11.93 3.49
C VAL A 171 10.34 12.58 2.62
N PRO A 172 11.62 12.57 3.07
CA PRO A 172 12.69 13.17 2.30
C PRO A 172 12.89 12.45 0.96
N GLU A 173 13.15 13.22 -0.10
CA GLU A 173 13.46 12.69 -1.42
C GLU A 173 14.85 12.03 -1.43
N PRO A 174 15.02 10.87 -2.07
CA PRO A 174 16.33 10.26 -2.25
C PRO A 174 17.30 11.17 -3.02
N GLU A 175 18.56 11.20 -2.59
CA GLU A 175 19.59 11.96 -3.28
C GLU A 175 20.04 11.26 -4.57
N GLU A 176 20.01 11.96 -5.72
CA GLU A 176 20.63 11.45 -6.94
C GLU A 176 22.15 11.62 -6.87
N ARG A 177 22.89 10.52 -6.92
CA ARG A 177 24.35 10.51 -7.00
C ARG A 177 24.83 9.80 -8.27
N ILE A 178 25.99 10.19 -8.77
CA ILE A 178 26.64 9.51 -9.90
C ILE A 178 27.70 8.57 -9.33
N ASN A 179 27.57 7.27 -9.63
CA ASN A 179 28.57 6.29 -9.18
C ASN A 179 29.83 6.33 -10.06
N GLN A 180 30.87 5.57 -9.67
CA GLN A 180 32.13 5.46 -10.40
C GLN A 180 32.00 5.03 -11.88
N HIS A 181 30.88 4.42 -12.26
CA HIS A 181 30.56 3.99 -13.62
C HIS A 181 29.73 5.03 -14.41
N ARG A 182 29.56 6.24 -13.87
CA ARG A 182 28.71 7.31 -14.43
C ARG A 182 27.22 6.96 -14.50
N TRP A 183 26.75 6.03 -13.67
CA TRP A 183 25.31 5.77 -13.53
C TRP A 183 24.71 6.62 -12.43
N LYS A 184 23.52 7.17 -12.69
CA LYS A 184 22.67 7.79 -11.69
C LYS A 184 22.15 6.71 -10.75
N ILE A 185 22.43 6.86 -9.46
CA ILE A 185 21.91 6.04 -8.38
C ILE A 185 21.11 6.93 -7.44
N LEU A 186 20.01 6.42 -6.90
CA LEU A 186 19.28 7.08 -5.83
C LEU A 186 19.82 6.56 -4.50
N VAL A 187 20.32 7.46 -3.67
CA VAL A 187 20.77 7.16 -2.31
C VAL A 187 19.63 7.48 -1.37
N PRO A 188 19.09 6.49 -0.65
CA PRO A 188 18.01 6.74 0.30
C PRO A 188 18.53 7.67 1.42
N PRO A 189 17.66 8.54 1.96
CA PRO A 189 17.92 9.29 3.18
C PRO A 189 18.31 8.34 4.33
N GLN A 190 19.11 8.86 5.27
CA GLN A 190 19.51 8.07 6.45
C GLN A 190 18.31 7.77 7.37
N LEU A 191 17.33 8.68 7.38
CA LEU A 191 16.15 8.60 8.20
C LEU A 191 14.92 9.04 7.40
N TYR A 192 13.82 8.35 7.63
CA TYR A 192 12.49 8.76 7.18
C TYR A 192 11.67 9.09 8.44
N PRO A 193 11.55 10.36 8.85
CA PRO A 193 10.94 10.72 10.12
C PRO A 193 9.51 10.18 10.30
N TYR A 194 8.72 10.12 9.21
CA TYR A 194 7.36 9.57 9.23
C TYR A 194 7.28 8.11 9.68
N MET A 195 8.39 7.36 9.66
CA MET A 195 8.42 5.97 10.10
C MET A 195 8.54 5.84 11.61
N TRP A 196 8.79 6.90 12.38
CA TRP A 196 9.08 6.81 13.81
C TRP A 196 8.00 7.46 14.67
N ARG A 197 7.86 7.03 15.92
CA ARG A 197 6.96 7.67 16.88
C ARG A 197 7.44 9.08 17.21
N THR A 198 8.75 9.21 17.46
CA THR A 198 9.41 10.45 17.83
C THR A 198 10.78 10.52 17.18
N VAL A 199 11.14 11.70 16.68
CA VAL A 199 12.48 12.02 16.18
C VAL A 199 12.96 13.24 16.94
N ASP A 200 14.06 13.09 17.68
CA ASP A 200 14.74 14.20 18.34
C ASP A 200 15.86 14.72 17.44
N GLU A 201 15.68 15.94 16.94
CA GLU A 201 16.63 16.64 16.07
C GLU A 201 17.39 17.74 16.81
N SER A 202 17.36 17.75 18.15
CA SER A 202 18.07 18.75 18.95
C SER A 202 19.58 18.77 18.68
N ASN A 203 20.15 17.63 18.25
CA ASN A 203 21.52 17.52 17.77
C ASN A 203 21.53 16.90 16.36
N PRO A 204 21.94 17.62 15.31
CA PRO A 204 21.96 17.09 13.94
C PRO A 204 23.00 15.99 13.72
N GLU A 205 24.04 15.92 14.57
CA GLU A 205 25.05 14.86 14.51
C GLU A 205 24.62 13.59 15.26
N ASP A 206 23.53 13.66 16.04
CA ASP A 206 23.04 12.58 16.90
C ASP A 206 21.50 12.56 16.92
N THR A 207 20.90 12.46 15.73
CA THR A 207 19.44 12.33 15.61
C THR A 207 18.99 11.02 16.26
N VAL A 208 18.18 11.12 17.32
CA VAL A 208 17.65 9.96 18.04
C VAL A 208 16.21 9.71 17.60
N ALA A 209 15.97 8.57 16.96
CA ALA A 209 14.64 8.13 16.55
C ALA A 209 14.16 6.97 17.44
N GLN A 210 12.90 7.02 17.90
CA GLN A 210 12.30 6.00 18.78
C GLN A 210 10.96 5.51 18.26
N GLY A 211 10.66 4.24 18.55
CA GLY A 211 9.41 3.60 18.12
C GLY A 211 9.32 3.45 16.59
N PRO A 212 10.09 2.55 15.98
CA PRO A 212 10.01 2.32 14.54
C PRO A 212 8.61 1.80 14.16
N PHE A 213 8.10 2.32 13.05
CA PHE A 213 6.76 2.13 12.48
C PHE A 213 5.59 2.53 13.38
N GLN A 214 5.81 3.47 14.32
CA GLN A 214 4.80 3.87 15.30
C GLN A 214 4.34 5.32 15.15
N HIS A 215 4.57 5.94 13.99
CA HIS A 215 3.90 7.20 13.66
C HIS A 215 2.38 6.99 13.65
N GLU A 216 1.61 7.94 14.17
CA GLU A 216 0.18 7.77 14.39
C GLU A 216 -0.60 7.46 13.08
N CYS A 217 -0.25 8.12 11.97
CA CYS A 217 -0.79 7.78 10.65
C CYS A 217 -0.55 6.32 10.22
N ILE A 218 0.62 5.73 10.54
CA ILE A 218 0.90 4.31 10.23
C ILE A 218 0.04 3.41 11.10
N LEU A 219 -0.08 3.73 12.40
CA LEU A 219 -0.89 2.95 13.34
C LEU A 219 -2.38 2.99 12.98
N ASP A 220 -2.93 4.16 12.63
CA ASP A 220 -4.33 4.30 12.17
C ASP A 220 -4.57 3.57 10.84
N THR A 221 -3.60 3.61 9.92
CA THR A 221 -3.67 2.85 8.67
C THR A 221 -3.61 1.35 8.91
N LEU A 222 -2.76 0.89 9.82
CA LEU A 222 -2.66 -0.52 10.20
C LEU A 222 -3.90 -1.00 10.97
N ALA A 223 -4.58 -0.12 11.70
CA ALA A 223 -5.83 -0.46 12.37
C ALA A 223 -6.90 -0.96 11.39
N PHE A 224 -6.91 -0.47 10.13
CA PHE A 224 -7.79 -1.00 9.08
C PHE A 224 -7.57 -2.50 8.81
N PHE A 225 -6.32 -2.99 8.88
CA PHE A 225 -6.04 -4.43 8.79
C PHE A 225 -6.63 -5.19 9.99
N LEU A 226 -6.48 -4.65 11.20
CA LEU A 226 -7.03 -5.25 12.41
C LEU A 226 -8.57 -5.31 12.33
N GLU A 227 -9.21 -4.23 11.89
CA GLU A 227 -10.66 -4.18 11.62
C GLU A 227 -11.07 -5.20 10.54
N SER A 228 -10.24 -5.42 9.51
CA SER A 228 -10.53 -6.41 8.46
C SER A 228 -10.41 -7.86 8.92
N THR A 229 -9.76 -8.11 10.06
CA THR A 229 -9.42 -9.45 10.56
C THR A 229 -9.93 -9.75 11.97
N HIS A 230 -10.61 -8.81 12.63
CA HIS A 230 -11.02 -8.95 14.04
C HIS A 230 -11.95 -10.14 14.35
N TYR A 231 -12.68 -10.65 13.36
CA TYR A 231 -13.53 -11.83 13.52
C TYR A 231 -12.74 -13.15 13.47
N VAL A 232 -11.46 -13.13 13.09
CA VAL A 232 -10.64 -14.35 13.05
C VAL A 232 -10.24 -14.71 14.48
N PRO A 233 -10.60 -15.91 14.98
CA PRO A 233 -10.22 -16.34 16.32
C PRO A 233 -8.70 -16.36 16.53
N SER A 234 -8.23 -16.01 17.72
CA SER A 234 -6.79 -15.88 17.97
C SER A 234 -6.00 -17.18 17.86
N ASN A 235 -6.65 -18.33 18.03
CA ASN A 235 -6.05 -19.64 17.82
C ASN A 235 -5.84 -19.98 16.33
N VAL A 236 -6.41 -19.20 15.41
CA VAL A 236 -6.21 -19.31 13.95
C VAL A 236 -5.20 -18.28 13.45
N HIS A 237 -4.77 -17.35 14.31
CA HIS A 237 -3.78 -16.38 13.91
C HIS A 237 -2.50 -17.06 13.45
N ALA A 238 -2.04 -16.67 12.27
CA ALA A 238 -0.74 -17.08 11.79
C ALA A 238 0.30 -16.72 12.86
N HIS A 239 1.18 -17.65 13.22
CA HIS A 239 2.29 -17.40 14.15
C HIS A 239 3.30 -16.36 13.61
N LYS A 240 3.08 -15.86 12.38
CA LYS A 240 3.91 -14.86 11.73
C LYS A 240 3.33 -13.47 11.97
N ASN A 241 4.22 -12.52 12.20
CA ASN A 241 3.85 -11.11 12.29
C ASN A 241 3.28 -10.62 10.95
N PRO A 242 2.30 -9.69 10.95
CA PRO A 242 1.67 -9.15 9.74
C PRO A 242 2.58 -8.11 9.04
N GLN A 243 3.82 -8.51 8.74
CA GLN A 243 4.88 -7.67 8.17
C GLN A 243 4.46 -7.02 6.86
N ALA A 244 3.64 -7.71 6.07
CA ALA A 244 3.21 -7.26 4.77
C ALA A 244 2.10 -6.20 4.87
N ALA A 245 1.19 -6.34 5.83
CA ALA A 245 0.24 -5.28 6.17
C ALA A 245 0.98 -4.05 6.74
N LEU A 246 1.99 -4.23 7.59
CA LEU A 246 2.79 -3.12 8.10
C LEU A 246 3.53 -2.38 6.97
N ALA A 247 4.15 -3.13 6.06
CA ALA A 247 4.81 -2.55 4.88
C ALA A 247 3.82 -1.79 3.99
N LEU A 248 2.63 -2.36 3.75
CA LEU A 248 1.58 -1.71 2.97
C LEU A 248 1.07 -0.42 3.64
N ALA A 249 0.86 -0.44 4.96
CA ALA A 249 0.46 0.75 5.72
C ALA A 249 1.52 1.85 5.63
N THR A 250 2.79 1.47 5.78
CA THR A 250 3.93 2.39 5.70
C THR A 250 4.01 3.05 4.32
N VAL A 251 3.95 2.26 3.24
CA VAL A 251 3.97 2.78 1.85
C VAL A 251 2.74 3.62 1.53
N ALA A 252 1.56 3.24 2.05
CA ALA A 252 0.34 4.01 1.89
C ALA A 252 0.47 5.40 2.53
N VAL A 253 1.02 5.47 3.75
CA VAL A 253 1.30 6.72 4.47
C VAL A 253 2.36 7.55 3.75
N GLU A 254 3.46 6.94 3.29
CA GLU A 254 4.48 7.65 2.49
C GLU A 254 3.86 8.35 1.29
N ARG A 255 3.07 7.60 0.51
CA ARG A 255 2.40 8.12 -0.69
C ARG A 255 1.38 9.20 -0.34
N ALA A 256 0.66 9.04 0.76
CA ALA A 256 -0.33 10.01 1.20
C ALA A 256 0.34 11.31 1.69
N PHE A 257 1.48 11.26 2.38
CA PHE A 257 2.26 12.46 2.72
C PHE A 257 2.73 13.18 1.46
N ARG A 258 3.17 12.46 0.42
CA ARG A 258 3.56 13.09 -0.86
C ARG A 258 2.42 13.86 -1.53
N TYR A 259 1.14 13.54 -1.27
CA TYR A 259 0.02 14.36 -1.76
C TYR A 259 -0.08 15.73 -1.09
N TRP A 260 0.55 15.90 0.06
CA TRP A 260 0.61 17.15 0.81
C TRP A 260 1.91 17.93 0.57
N ALA A 261 2.87 17.40 -0.19
CA ALA A 261 4.17 18.04 -0.42
C ALA A 261 4.08 19.42 -1.11
N ASN A 262 2.99 19.72 -1.81
CA ASN A 262 2.73 21.03 -2.43
C ASN A 262 1.79 21.92 -1.57
N GLY A 263 1.49 21.52 -0.34
CA GLY A 263 0.64 22.22 0.62
C GLY A 263 -0.87 22.08 0.38
N ASN A 264 -1.28 21.96 -0.87
CA ASN A 264 -2.66 21.60 -1.20
C ASN A 264 -2.79 20.10 -1.33
N PHE A 265 -3.81 19.51 -0.68
CA PHE A 265 -4.17 18.13 -0.93
C PHE A 265 -4.67 17.98 -2.37
N VAL A 266 -3.79 17.51 -3.25
CA VAL A 266 -4.15 17.14 -4.62
C VAL A 266 -4.24 15.62 -4.66
N LEU A 267 -5.44 15.08 -4.44
CA LEU A 267 -5.69 13.70 -4.81
C LEU A 267 -5.43 13.61 -6.32
N PRO A 268 -4.52 12.75 -6.81
CA PRO A 268 -4.35 12.58 -8.23
C PRO A 268 -5.71 12.23 -8.82
N GLU A 269 -6.20 13.03 -9.77
CA GLU A 269 -7.47 12.74 -10.43
C GLU A 269 -7.46 11.26 -10.83
N LYS A 270 -8.54 10.53 -10.55
CA LYS A 270 -8.72 9.12 -10.98
C LYS A 270 -8.77 8.96 -12.51
N LYS A 271 -8.28 9.92 -13.28
CA LYS A 271 -7.88 9.73 -14.67
C LYS A 271 -6.61 8.89 -14.65
N MET A 272 -6.78 7.57 -14.62
CA MET A 272 -5.75 6.71 -15.19
C MET A 272 -5.65 7.11 -16.66
N ASP A 273 -4.74 8.03 -16.97
CA ASP A 273 -4.25 8.17 -18.34
C ASP A 273 -3.91 6.77 -18.81
N LYS A 274 -4.61 6.30 -19.85
CA LYS A 274 -4.30 5.03 -20.48
C LYS A 274 -2.80 5.05 -20.73
N LEU A 275 -2.04 4.21 -20.00
CA LEU A 275 -0.60 4.08 -20.22
C LEU A 275 -0.42 3.78 -21.70
N SER A 276 0.15 4.73 -22.44
CA SER A 276 0.40 4.54 -23.84
C SER A 276 1.40 3.40 -24.01
N GLU A 277 1.32 2.68 -25.12
CA GLU A 277 2.27 1.60 -25.44
C GLU A 277 3.73 2.06 -25.34
N LYS A 278 3.98 3.34 -25.70
CA LYS A 278 5.29 3.99 -25.55
C LYS A 278 5.71 4.19 -24.08
N LYS A 279 4.79 4.63 -23.20
CA LYS A 279 5.05 4.72 -21.76
C LYS A 279 5.27 3.33 -21.15
N TRP A 280 4.46 2.33 -21.54
CA TRP A 280 4.63 0.94 -21.14
C TRP A 280 6.00 0.38 -21.54
N LYS A 281 6.39 0.57 -22.80
CA LYS A 281 7.69 0.10 -23.31
C LYS A 281 8.85 0.73 -22.54
N LYS A 282 8.77 2.04 -22.24
CA LYS A 282 9.80 2.75 -21.47
C LYS A 282 9.89 2.27 -20.01
N ILE A 283 8.75 1.96 -19.37
CA ILE A 283 8.72 1.36 -18.04
C ILE A 283 9.32 -0.05 -18.08
N LEU A 284 8.99 -0.85 -19.10
CA LEU A 284 9.55 -2.19 -19.28
C LEU A 284 11.06 -2.13 -19.50
N GLU A 285 11.55 -1.28 -20.41
CA GLU A 285 12.98 -1.07 -20.69
C GLU A 285 13.73 -0.60 -19.43
N GLY A 286 13.11 0.28 -18.62
CA GLY A 286 13.67 0.72 -17.33
C GLY A 286 13.70 -0.39 -16.28
N ALA A 287 12.66 -1.22 -16.22
CA ALA A 287 12.58 -2.37 -15.33
C ALA A 287 13.56 -3.48 -15.73
N GLU A 288 13.69 -3.77 -17.03
CA GLU A 288 14.67 -4.70 -17.60
C GLU A 288 16.10 -4.24 -17.32
N GLY A 289 16.36 -2.93 -17.38
CA GLY A 289 17.64 -2.35 -16.93
C GLY A 289 17.90 -2.50 -15.43
N TYR A 290 16.85 -2.72 -14.62
CA TYR A 290 16.93 -3.02 -13.20
C TYR A 290 17.12 -4.51 -12.90
N VAL A 291 16.66 -5.40 -13.80
CA VAL A 291 16.87 -6.85 -13.75
C VAL A 291 18.36 -7.14 -14.03
N GLY A 292 19.14 -7.16 -12.95
CA GLY A 292 20.59 -7.40 -12.98
C GLY A 292 21.40 -6.46 -12.08
N ALA A 293 20.86 -5.30 -11.72
CA ALA A 293 21.48 -4.35 -10.80
C ALA A 293 21.46 -4.86 -9.34
N HIS A 294 20.38 -5.57 -8.98
CA HIS A 294 20.36 -6.46 -7.83
C HIS A 294 20.37 -7.89 -8.34
N ARG A 295 21.55 -8.51 -8.43
CA ARG A 295 21.63 -9.94 -8.17
C ARG A 295 21.43 -10.09 -6.66
N PRO A 296 20.25 -10.50 -6.14
CA PRO A 296 20.18 -10.87 -4.75
C PRO A 296 21.25 -11.96 -4.57
N VAL A 297 22.27 -11.67 -3.77
CA VAL A 297 23.16 -12.72 -3.27
C VAL A 297 22.21 -13.70 -2.61
N ALA A 298 22.14 -14.94 -3.12
CA ALA A 298 21.29 -15.97 -2.53
C ALA A 298 21.52 -15.92 -1.02
N SER A 299 20.45 -15.75 -0.25
CA SER A 299 20.58 -15.70 1.20
C SER A 299 21.32 -16.96 1.65
N LYS A 300 22.10 -16.89 2.73
CA LYS A 300 22.78 -18.07 3.27
C LYS A 300 21.79 -19.23 3.46
N ASP A 301 20.53 -18.93 3.77
CA ASP A 301 19.45 -19.90 3.90
C ASP A 301 19.06 -20.56 2.57
N ALA A 302 18.95 -19.77 1.48
CA ALA A 302 18.71 -20.30 0.14
C ALA A 302 19.89 -21.15 -0.37
N ALA A 303 21.12 -20.76 -0.05
CA ALA A 303 22.32 -21.54 -0.37
C ALA A 303 22.43 -22.83 0.45
N CYS A 304 22.10 -22.79 1.75
CA CYS A 304 22.03 -23.97 2.61
C CYS A 304 20.95 -24.95 2.14
N ALA A 305 19.77 -24.45 1.77
CA ALA A 305 18.67 -25.28 1.25
C ALA A 305 19.04 -25.99 -0.07
N GLN A 306 19.72 -25.30 -0.98
CA GLN A 306 20.21 -25.90 -2.24
C GLN A 306 21.28 -26.98 -2.03
N LEU A 307 22.00 -26.93 -0.91
CA LEU A 307 23.04 -27.89 -0.54
C LEU A 307 22.53 -28.99 0.41
N GLY A 308 21.23 -29.01 0.75
CA GLY A 308 20.67 -29.95 1.72
C GLY A 308 21.19 -29.77 3.15
N LEU A 309 21.72 -28.59 3.46
CA LEU A 309 22.28 -28.24 4.77
C LEU A 309 21.23 -27.50 5.60
N VAL A 310 21.16 -27.82 6.89
CA VAL A 310 20.31 -27.10 7.84
C VAL A 310 20.97 -25.76 8.18
N SER A 311 20.27 -24.65 7.92
CA SER A 311 20.76 -23.31 8.28
C SER A 311 20.86 -23.18 9.81
N GLY A 312 21.99 -22.70 10.31
CA GLY A 312 22.28 -22.52 11.74
C GLY A 312 21.42 -21.47 12.46
N ARG A 313 20.39 -20.91 11.82
CA ARG A 313 19.40 -20.02 12.45
C ARG A 313 18.24 -20.75 13.15
N ALA A 314 18.19 -22.08 13.06
CA ALA A 314 17.13 -22.88 13.70
C ALA A 314 17.24 -22.99 15.24
N THR A 315 18.24 -22.39 15.89
CA THR A 315 18.42 -22.50 17.35
C THR A 315 18.21 -21.20 18.14
N CYS A 316 17.65 -20.16 17.52
CA CYS A 316 17.35 -18.90 18.21
C CYS A 316 15.90 -18.84 18.70
N TYR A 317 15.50 -19.78 19.55
CA TYR A 317 14.38 -19.60 20.47
C TYR A 317 14.86 -20.13 21.81
N GLU A 318 15.29 -19.21 22.68
CA GLU A 318 15.43 -19.53 24.10
C GLU A 318 14.02 -19.77 24.66
N VAL A 319 13.91 -20.82 25.47
CA VAL A 319 12.70 -21.16 26.20
C VAL A 319 12.59 -20.15 27.34
N ASP A 320 11.50 -19.39 27.39
CA ASP A 320 11.14 -18.60 28.57
C ASP A 320 11.11 -19.54 29.77
N THR A 321 11.99 -19.27 30.74
CA THR A 321 12.02 -19.99 32.02
C THR A 321 11.18 -19.21 33.02
N ASP A 322 10.26 -19.92 33.68
CA ASP A 322 9.38 -19.43 34.76
C ASP A 322 10.17 -18.82 35.94
#